data_AF-A0A959YXH4-F1
#
_entry.id   AF-A0A959YXH4-F1
#
_cell.length_a   1.000
_cell.length_b   1.000
_cell.length_c   1.000
_cell.angle_alpha   90.00
_cell.angle_beta   90.00
_cell.angle_gamma   90.00
#
_symmetry.space_group_name_H-M   'P 1'
#
loop_
_entity.id
_entity.type
_entity.pdbx_description
1 polymer ?
#
loop_
_entity_poly.entity_id
_entity_poly.type
_entity_poly.pdbx_seq_one_letter_code
_entity_poly.pdbx_strand_id
1 'polypeptide(L)'
;MVNFDELYTGWSEHDVDDGQINDFYNGLPLALEAALCPNEGVLLKARGNPKHTARGIFRAESNLVEPLKFGDSHPWGLTARNLQQHFALELLMRPDVRLVTMLGQAGTGKTLLALAVGLQMVAEEKRYRRIMVSRPIMPLGNDIGYLPGTKDEKLTSWMQPVTDNLQFLVDPKLEHSGDKVQYLYDTGVVEAEAVTYIRGRSL
;
A
#
# COMPACT_ATOMS: atom_id res chain seq x y z
N MET A 1 -24.88 -2.22 1.92
CA MET A 1 -23.85 -2.89 1.10
C MET A 1 -23.25 -1.79 0.24
N VAL A 2 -21.93 -1.56 0.29
CA VAL A 2 -21.29 -0.49 -0.49
C VAL A 2 -21.34 -0.88 -1.97
N ASN A 3 -21.88 -0.03 -2.83
CA ASN A 3 -21.84 -0.25 -4.28
C ASN A 3 -20.42 0.07 -4.77
N PHE A 4 -19.63 -0.96 -5.05
CA PHE A 4 -18.25 -0.78 -5.49
C PHE A 4 -18.13 -0.24 -6.93
N ASP A 5 -19.19 -0.34 -7.73
CA ASP A 5 -19.17 0.07 -9.15
C ASP A 5 -19.29 1.59 -9.32
N GLU A 6 -19.74 2.31 -8.29
CA GLU A 6 -19.83 3.78 -8.27
C GLU A 6 -18.64 4.44 -7.56
N LEU A 7 -17.73 3.65 -6.97
CA LEU A 7 -16.58 4.18 -6.28
C LEU A 7 -15.46 4.56 -7.25
N TYR A 8 -14.79 5.67 -6.95
CA TYR A 8 -13.54 6.02 -7.61
C TYR A 8 -12.54 4.86 -7.51
N THR A 9 -12.10 4.38 -8.67
CA THR A 9 -11.24 3.20 -8.83
C THR A 9 -9.77 3.48 -8.49
N GLY A 10 -9.36 4.75 -8.47
CA GLY A 10 -7.97 5.15 -8.29
C GLY A 10 -7.12 5.11 -9.57
N TRP A 11 -7.69 4.68 -10.70
CA TRP A 11 -6.99 4.62 -11.97
C TRP A 11 -7.95 4.58 -13.17
N SER A 12 -7.45 4.98 -14.34
CA SER A 12 -8.16 4.96 -15.61
C SER A 12 -7.27 4.49 -16.77
N GLU A 13 -7.91 4.19 -17.90
CA GLU A 13 -7.27 3.72 -19.13
C GLU A 13 -7.49 4.72 -20.27
N HIS A 14 -6.45 4.99 -21.05
CA HIS A 14 -6.48 5.98 -22.14
C HIS A 14 -5.74 5.47 -23.38
N ASP A 15 -6.38 5.65 -24.53
CA ASP A 15 -5.81 5.32 -25.84
C ASP A 15 -4.93 6.46 -26.38
N VAL A 16 -3.68 6.14 -26.66
CA VAL A 16 -2.66 7.08 -27.13
C VAL A 16 -1.97 6.57 -28.40
N ASP A 17 -1.20 7.44 -29.04
CA ASP A 17 -0.40 7.05 -30.20
C ASP A 17 0.84 6.25 -29.75
N ASP A 18 1.28 5.32 -30.60
CA ASP A 18 2.42 4.44 -30.29
C ASP A 18 3.71 5.21 -29.97
N GLY A 19 3.96 6.30 -30.71
CA GLY A 19 5.07 7.21 -30.46
C GLY A 19 5.05 7.83 -29.06
N GLN A 20 3.87 8.17 -28.54
CA GLN A 20 3.73 8.73 -27.19
C GLN A 20 4.11 7.70 -26.12
N ILE A 21 3.84 6.41 -26.34
CA ILE A 21 4.27 5.34 -25.43
C ILE A 21 5.79 5.18 -25.45
N ASN A 22 6.42 5.22 -26.64
CA ASN A 22 7.87 5.14 -26.75
C ASN A 22 8.55 6.32 -26.03
N ASP A 23 8.06 7.53 -26.23
CA ASP A 23 8.53 8.74 -25.53
C ASP A 23 8.35 8.61 -24.01
N PHE A 24 7.22 8.05 -23.58
CA PHE A 24 6.92 7.83 -22.17
C PHE A 24 7.90 6.84 -21.51
N TYR A 25 8.28 5.77 -22.21
CA TYR A 25 9.34 4.87 -21.76
C TYR A 25 10.72 5.55 -21.67
N ASN A 26 10.95 6.59 -22.46
CA ASN A 26 12.15 7.42 -22.37
C ASN A 26 12.08 8.48 -21.25
N GLY A 27 11.04 8.45 -20.41
CA GLY A 27 10.89 9.35 -19.27
C GLY A 27 10.12 10.63 -19.59
N LEU A 28 9.58 10.79 -20.80
CA LEU A 28 8.85 12.00 -21.18
C LEU A 28 7.41 11.94 -20.64
N PRO A 29 6.99 12.92 -19.81
CA PRO A 29 5.62 12.97 -19.32
C PRO A 29 4.64 13.33 -20.44
N LEU A 30 3.39 12.91 -20.28
CA LEU A 30 2.35 13.04 -21.30
C LEU A 30 1.15 13.85 -20.80
N ALA A 31 0.71 14.84 -21.58
CA ALA A 31 -0.56 15.50 -21.37
C ALA A 31 -1.71 14.65 -21.96
N LEU A 32 -2.80 14.51 -21.22
CA LEU A 32 -4.01 13.84 -21.70
C LEU A 32 -5.18 14.83 -21.74
N GLU A 33 -6.02 14.71 -22.77
CA GLU A 33 -7.27 15.45 -22.89
C GLU A 33 -8.38 14.77 -22.08
N ALA A 34 -8.15 14.59 -20.77
CA ALA A 34 -9.08 13.94 -19.85
C ALA A 34 -9.08 14.64 -18.49
N ALA A 35 -10.23 14.64 -17.81
CA ALA A 35 -10.34 15.11 -16.44
C ALA A 35 -9.84 14.01 -15.49
N LEU A 36 -8.62 14.18 -14.96
CA LEU A 36 -7.96 13.22 -14.07
C LEU A 36 -7.88 13.76 -12.64
N CYS A 37 -7.98 12.86 -11.66
CA CYS A 37 -7.80 13.21 -10.26
C CYS A 37 -6.31 13.24 -9.88
N PRO A 38 -5.89 14.06 -8.90
CA PRO A 38 -4.51 14.06 -8.40
C PRO A 38 -4.08 12.65 -7.96
N ASN A 39 -2.89 12.22 -8.39
CA ASN A 39 -2.31 10.90 -8.11
C ASN A 39 -3.09 9.71 -8.70
N GLU A 40 -3.98 9.94 -9.66
CA GLU A 40 -4.67 8.87 -10.38
C GLU A 40 -3.67 8.04 -11.18
N GLY A 41 -3.78 6.72 -11.08
CA GLY A 41 -3.04 5.79 -11.93
C GLY A 41 -3.54 5.83 -13.36
N VAL A 42 -2.64 5.83 -14.33
CA VAL A 42 -3.00 5.89 -15.75
C VAL A 42 -2.39 4.71 -16.47
N LEU A 43 -3.23 3.91 -17.13
CA LEU A 43 -2.81 2.90 -18.10
C LEU A 43 -2.96 3.49 -19.51
N LEU A 44 -1.83 3.66 -20.18
CA LEU A 44 -1.77 4.09 -21.57
C LEU A 44 -1.78 2.86 -22.48
N LYS A 45 -2.61 2.84 -23.51
CA LYS A 45 -2.64 1.79 -24.55
C LYS A 45 -2.43 2.37 -25.93
N ALA A 46 -1.60 1.73 -26.75
CA ALA A 46 -1.43 2.17 -28.12
C ALA A 46 -2.67 1.81 -28.95
N ARG A 47 -3.26 2.81 -29.63
CA ARG A 47 -4.45 2.63 -30.49
C ARG A 47 -4.30 1.50 -31.52
N GLY A 48 -3.12 1.37 -32.10
CA GLY A 48 -2.81 0.35 -33.11
C GLY A 48 -2.35 -1.00 -32.56
N ASN A 49 -2.01 -1.08 -31.27
CA ASN A 49 -1.51 -2.29 -30.63
C ASN A 49 -1.83 -2.29 -29.13
N PRO A 50 -2.98 -2.86 -28.71
CA PRO A 50 -3.40 -2.86 -27.31
C PRO A 50 -2.45 -3.58 -26.34
N LYS A 51 -1.47 -4.36 -26.85
CA LYS A 51 -0.42 -4.99 -26.03
C LYS A 51 0.72 -4.04 -25.72
N HIS A 52 0.92 -3.01 -26.53
CA HIS A 52 1.88 -1.96 -26.24
C HIS A 52 1.23 -0.98 -25.28
N THR A 53 1.71 -0.99 -24.03
CA THR A 53 1.12 -0.22 -22.93
C THR A 53 2.21 0.49 -22.15
N ALA A 54 1.84 1.56 -21.43
CA ALA A 54 2.68 2.20 -20.44
C ALA A 54 1.84 2.55 -19.20
N ARG A 55 2.50 2.78 -18.07
CA ARG A 55 1.85 3.06 -16.78
C ARG A 55 2.41 4.34 -16.20
N GLY A 56 1.55 5.20 -15.70
CA GLY A 56 1.95 6.48 -15.10
C GLY A 56 1.07 6.91 -13.94
N ILE A 57 1.46 8.01 -13.31
CA ILE A 57 0.67 8.71 -12.30
C ILE A 57 0.39 10.12 -12.81
N PHE A 58 -0.87 10.54 -12.75
CA PHE A 58 -1.24 11.92 -13.04
C PHE A 58 -0.81 12.87 -11.91
N ARG A 59 -0.17 13.98 -12.30
CA ARG A 59 0.30 15.04 -11.42
C ARG A 59 -0.47 16.32 -11.67
N ALA A 60 -1.26 16.73 -10.67
CA ALA A 60 -2.09 17.91 -10.77
C ALA A 60 -1.28 19.21 -10.87
N GLU A 61 -0.07 19.25 -10.32
CA GLU A 61 0.78 20.45 -10.34
C GLU A 61 1.31 20.76 -11.75
N SER A 62 1.67 19.73 -12.51
CA SER A 62 2.17 19.86 -13.88
C SER A 62 1.08 19.66 -14.94
N ASN A 63 -0.09 19.14 -14.54
CA ASN A 63 -1.15 18.68 -15.43
C ASN A 63 -0.64 17.64 -16.45
N LEU A 64 0.23 16.74 -15.99
CA LEU A 64 0.85 15.71 -16.82
C LEU A 64 0.77 14.33 -16.15
N VAL A 65 0.75 13.29 -16.96
CA VAL A 65 1.00 11.93 -16.55
C VAL A 65 2.51 11.71 -16.56
N GLU A 66 3.08 11.37 -15.41
CA GLU A 66 4.50 11.02 -15.26
C GLU A 66 4.67 9.50 -15.27
N PRO A 67 5.77 8.97 -15.86
CA PRO A 67 6.13 7.56 -15.69
C PRO A 67 6.27 7.16 -14.22
N LEU A 68 5.96 5.90 -13.91
CA LEU A 68 6.12 5.38 -12.54
C LEU A 68 7.59 5.53 -12.10
N LYS A 69 7.82 6.15 -10.95
CA LYS A 69 9.18 6.32 -10.40
C LYS A 69 9.71 5.03 -9.78
N PHE A 70 8.81 4.17 -9.34
CA PHE A 70 9.10 2.94 -8.62
C PHE A 70 8.48 1.71 -9.30
N GLY A 71 8.20 1.79 -10.61
CA GLY A 71 7.51 0.74 -11.37
C GLY A 71 8.16 -0.66 -11.29
N ASP A 72 9.50 -0.68 -11.19
CA ASP A 72 10.31 -1.91 -11.10
C ASP A 72 10.83 -2.18 -9.67
N SER A 73 10.35 -1.43 -8.68
CA SER A 73 10.78 -1.60 -7.29
C SER A 73 10.09 -2.79 -6.63
N HIS A 74 10.83 -3.43 -5.74
CA HIS A 74 10.44 -4.64 -5.01
C HIS A 74 10.58 -4.40 -3.51
N PRO A 75 9.75 -3.50 -2.92
CA PRO A 75 9.90 -3.13 -1.51
C PRO A 75 9.79 -4.38 -0.64
N TRP A 76 10.82 -4.62 0.18
CA TRP A 76 10.92 -5.82 1.01
C TRP A 76 10.76 -7.13 0.23
N GLY A 77 11.23 -7.17 -1.03
CA GLY A 77 11.13 -8.33 -1.92
C GLY A 77 9.73 -8.61 -2.46
N LEU A 78 8.75 -7.74 -2.22
CA LEU A 78 7.37 -7.93 -2.67
C LEU A 78 7.18 -7.40 -4.10
N THR A 79 6.72 -8.26 -5.02
CA THR A 79 6.33 -7.89 -6.38
C THR A 79 4.82 -7.68 -6.48
N ALA A 80 4.39 -6.60 -7.14
CA ALA A 80 2.99 -6.41 -7.52
C ALA A 80 2.52 -7.50 -8.50
N ARG A 81 1.31 -8.04 -8.27
CA ARG A 81 0.73 -9.12 -9.09
C ARG A 81 -0.28 -8.64 -10.13
N ASN A 82 -0.73 -7.40 -10.02
CA ASN A 82 -1.69 -6.80 -10.92
C ASN A 82 -1.49 -5.27 -11.00
N LEU A 83 -2.18 -4.65 -11.93
CA LEU A 83 -2.08 -3.22 -12.21
C LEU A 83 -2.36 -2.34 -10.99
N GLN A 84 -3.41 -2.67 -10.23
CA GLN A 84 -3.80 -1.90 -9.04
C GLN A 84 -2.73 -1.96 -7.95
N GLN A 85 -2.06 -3.11 -7.79
CA GLN A 85 -0.93 -3.23 -6.87
C GLN A 85 0.28 -2.45 -7.34
N HIS A 86 0.54 -2.34 -8.66
CA HIS A 86 1.60 -1.47 -9.16
C HIS A 86 1.35 0.00 -8.80
N PHE A 87 0.12 0.50 -9.01
CA PHE A 87 -0.22 1.87 -8.61
C PHE A 87 -0.19 2.06 -7.09
N ALA A 88 -0.68 1.08 -6.32
CA ALA A 88 -0.60 1.16 -4.86
C ALA A 88 0.85 1.23 -4.37
N LEU A 89 1.75 0.40 -4.92
CA LEU A 89 3.18 0.42 -4.56
C LEU A 89 3.84 1.73 -4.95
N GLU A 90 3.60 2.23 -6.18
CA GLU A 90 4.09 3.55 -6.60
C GLU A 90 3.68 4.63 -5.60
N LEU A 91 2.38 4.72 -5.28
CA LEU A 91 1.87 5.74 -4.37
C LEU A 91 2.39 5.59 -2.94
N LEU A 92 2.52 4.35 -2.43
CA LEU A 92 3.06 4.09 -1.09
C LEU A 92 4.55 4.45 -0.99
N MET A 93 5.32 4.31 -2.07
CA MET A 93 6.75 4.63 -2.10
C MET A 93 7.03 6.13 -2.28
N ARG A 94 6.03 6.91 -2.69
CA ARG A 94 6.15 8.34 -2.94
C ARG A 94 6.07 9.16 -1.66
N PRO A 95 7.12 9.89 -1.27
CA PRO A 95 7.10 10.70 -0.06
C PRO A 95 6.31 12.00 -0.19
N ASP A 96 6.08 12.44 -1.42
CA ASP A 96 5.20 13.57 -1.73
C ASP A 96 3.71 13.21 -1.59
N VAL A 97 3.37 11.93 -1.49
CA VAL A 97 2.01 11.44 -1.20
C VAL A 97 1.89 11.11 0.29
N ARG A 98 1.28 12.01 1.06
CA ARG A 98 1.21 11.88 2.53
C ARG A 98 0.15 10.91 3.05
N LEU A 99 -0.84 10.58 2.22
CA LEU A 99 -1.95 9.70 2.60
C LEU A 99 -2.36 8.85 1.39
N VAL A 100 -2.36 7.54 1.57
CA VAL A 100 -2.85 6.58 0.58
C VAL A 100 -4.02 5.82 1.19
N THR A 101 -5.18 5.89 0.53
CA THR A 101 -6.37 5.13 0.91
C THR A 101 -6.54 3.98 -0.07
N MET A 102 -6.51 2.75 0.42
CA MET A 102 -6.70 1.55 -0.41
C MET A 102 -8.04 0.90 -0.09
N LEU A 103 -8.93 0.87 -1.08
CA LEU A 103 -10.20 0.15 -1.03
C LEU A 103 -10.13 -1.10 -1.90
N GLY A 104 -10.83 -2.15 -1.50
CA GLY A 104 -10.89 -3.39 -2.28
C GLY A 104 -11.26 -4.58 -1.42
N GLN A 105 -11.60 -5.69 -2.09
CA GLN A 105 -12.03 -6.93 -1.45
C GLN A 105 -10.99 -7.47 -0.44
N ALA A 106 -11.43 -8.31 0.50
CA ALA A 106 -10.53 -9.01 1.40
C ALA A 106 -9.54 -9.87 0.60
N GLY A 107 -8.29 -9.97 1.06
CA GLY A 107 -7.26 -10.77 0.38
C GLY A 107 -6.55 -10.09 -0.80
N THR A 108 -6.90 -8.85 -1.19
CA THR A 108 -6.22 -8.15 -2.30
C THR A 108 -4.82 -7.60 -1.98
N GLY A 109 -4.29 -7.88 -0.78
CA GLY A 109 -2.92 -7.55 -0.40
C GLY A 109 -2.70 -6.13 0.16
N LYS A 110 -3.75 -5.33 0.41
CA LYS A 110 -3.62 -3.94 0.90
C LYS A 110 -2.69 -3.80 2.12
N THR A 111 -2.94 -4.58 3.17
CA THR A 111 -2.11 -4.57 4.39
C THR A 111 -0.70 -5.06 4.11
N LEU A 112 -0.57 -6.12 3.29
CA LEU A 112 0.72 -6.69 2.92
C LEU A 112 1.62 -5.67 2.20
N LEU A 113 1.07 -4.96 1.20
CA LEU A 113 1.78 -3.93 0.44
C LEU A 113 2.22 -2.78 1.35
N ALA A 114 1.33 -2.30 2.22
CA ALA A 114 1.65 -1.23 3.17
C ALA A 114 2.76 -1.64 4.15
N LEU A 115 2.72 -2.87 4.68
CA LEU A 115 3.75 -3.38 5.58
C LEU A 115 5.09 -3.57 4.86
N ALA A 116 5.09 -4.10 3.64
CA ALA A 116 6.32 -4.28 2.85
C ALA A 116 7.02 -2.93 2.59
N VAL A 117 6.27 -1.92 2.13
CA VAL A 117 6.82 -0.57 1.94
C VAL A 117 7.25 0.05 3.27
N GLY A 118 6.47 -0.13 4.33
CA GLY A 118 6.83 0.34 5.66
C GLY A 118 8.14 -0.24 6.18
N LEU A 119 8.33 -1.56 6.03
CA LEU A 119 9.57 -2.24 6.44
C LEU A 119 10.76 -1.77 5.61
N GLN A 120 10.58 -1.66 4.28
CA GLN A 120 11.59 -1.10 3.38
C GLN A 120 12.05 0.29 3.86
N MET A 121 11.10 1.18 4.18
CA MET A 121 11.40 2.56 4.55
C MET A 121 11.97 2.72 5.98
N VAL A 122 11.63 1.82 6.90
CA VAL A 122 12.08 1.89 8.31
C VAL A 122 13.36 1.12 8.52
N ALA A 123 13.40 -0.15 8.11
CA ALA A 123 14.49 -1.06 8.41
C ALA A 123 15.68 -0.89 7.44
N GLU A 124 15.42 -0.80 6.12
CA GLU A 124 16.51 -0.67 5.14
C GLU A 124 16.89 0.78 4.84
N GLU A 125 15.92 1.61 4.45
CA GLU A 125 16.21 2.99 4.05
C GLU A 125 16.42 3.92 5.24
N LYS A 126 16.00 3.50 6.45
CA LYS A 126 16.06 4.29 7.69
C LYS A 126 15.45 5.69 7.53
N ARG A 127 14.46 5.81 6.65
CA ARG A 127 13.75 7.05 6.33
C ARG A 127 12.78 7.44 7.44
N TYR A 128 12.15 6.44 8.03
CA TYR A 128 11.23 6.60 9.15
C TYR A 128 11.72 5.82 10.36
N ARG A 129 11.30 6.24 11.56
CA ARG A 129 11.75 5.62 12.81
C ARG A 129 11.06 4.29 13.11
N ARG A 130 9.77 4.17 12.79
CA ARG A 130 8.93 3.01 13.16
C ARG A 130 7.67 2.94 12.31
N ILE A 131 7.09 1.74 12.22
CA ILE A 131 5.77 1.45 11.63
C ILE A 131 4.75 1.39 12.77
N MET A 132 3.69 2.19 12.69
CA MET A 132 2.59 2.12 13.65
C MET A 132 1.36 1.51 12.99
N VAL A 133 0.85 0.43 13.57
CA VAL A 133 -0.34 -0.25 13.08
C VAL A 133 -1.47 -0.08 14.08
N SER A 134 -2.54 0.58 13.63
CA SER A 134 -3.75 0.77 14.42
C SER A 134 -4.93 0.06 13.77
N ARG A 135 -5.73 -0.64 14.58
CA ARG A 135 -7.00 -1.23 14.14
C ARG A 135 -8.16 -0.67 14.97
N PRO A 136 -9.25 -0.19 14.33
CA PRO A 136 -10.42 0.27 15.07
C PRO A 136 -11.03 -0.93 15.80
N ILE A 137 -11.33 -0.78 17.08
CA ILE A 137 -12.15 -1.76 17.78
C ILE A 137 -13.55 -1.58 17.24
N MET A 138 -13.97 -2.47 16.35
CA MET A 138 -15.35 -2.52 15.89
C MET A 138 -16.10 -3.38 16.91
N PRO A 139 -17.02 -2.81 17.70
CA PRO A 139 -17.78 -3.58 18.68
C PRO A 139 -18.75 -4.50 17.91
N LEU A 140 -18.28 -5.68 17.53
CA LEU A 140 -19.15 -6.80 17.20
C LEU A 140 -19.59 -7.40 18.54
N GLY A 141 -20.44 -6.65 19.27
CA GLY A 141 -20.79 -6.92 20.67
C GLY A 141 -19.92 -6.15 21.68
N ASN A 142 -19.90 -6.63 22.93
CA ASN A 142 -19.20 -5.98 24.03
C ASN A 142 -17.67 -5.94 23.83
N ASP A 143 -17.04 -4.89 24.34
CA ASP A 143 -15.62 -4.49 24.32
C ASP A 143 -14.57 -5.63 24.36
N ILE A 144 -13.26 -5.30 24.23
CA ILE A 144 -12.12 -6.25 24.42
C ILE A 144 -12.29 -7.16 25.67
N GLY A 145 -13.11 -6.77 26.65
CA GLY A 145 -13.56 -7.60 27.77
C GLY A 145 -13.98 -9.05 27.47
N TYR A 146 -14.50 -9.42 26.28
CA TYR A 146 -15.05 -10.77 26.06
C TYR A 146 -14.07 -11.85 25.56
N LEU A 147 -12.91 -11.49 24.98
CA LEU A 147 -11.88 -12.49 24.70
C LEU A 147 -11.33 -13.02 26.05
N PRO A 148 -11.22 -14.33 26.29
CA PRO A 148 -10.59 -14.84 27.50
C PRO A 148 -9.09 -14.48 27.50
N GLY A 149 -8.51 -14.24 28.67
CA GLY A 149 -7.09 -13.96 28.81
C GLY A 149 -6.73 -12.54 29.27
N THR A 150 -5.44 -12.28 29.40
CA THR A 150 -4.87 -10.98 29.78
C THR A 150 -5.04 -9.94 28.66
N LYS A 151 -4.92 -8.65 28.96
CA LYS A 151 -5.04 -7.60 27.94
C LYS A 151 -4.08 -7.81 26.76
N ASP A 152 -2.85 -8.24 27.07
CA ASP A 152 -1.80 -8.47 26.08
C ASP A 152 -2.12 -9.68 25.19
N GLU A 153 -2.66 -10.76 25.77
CA GLU A 153 -3.14 -11.92 24.99
C GLU A 153 -4.24 -11.54 24.00
N LYS A 154 -5.15 -10.65 24.41
CA LYS A 154 -6.25 -10.18 23.55
C LYS A 154 -5.75 -9.27 22.44
N LEU A 155 -4.85 -8.34 22.74
CA LEU A 155 -4.20 -7.48 21.74
C LEU A 155 -3.42 -8.31 20.73
N THR A 156 -2.69 -9.32 21.20
CA THR A 156 -1.96 -10.28 20.36
C THR A 156 -2.91 -10.98 19.39
N SER A 157 -4.02 -11.53 19.88
CA SER A 157 -5.03 -12.19 19.04
C SER A 157 -5.66 -11.23 18.02
N TRP A 158 -5.94 -9.98 18.39
CA TRP A 158 -6.50 -8.97 17.50
C TRP A 158 -5.55 -8.52 16.38
N MET A 159 -4.26 -8.46 16.70
CA MET A 159 -3.18 -8.09 15.78
C MET A 159 -2.66 -9.26 14.96
N GLN A 160 -3.15 -10.49 15.21
CA GLN A 160 -2.68 -11.69 14.53
C GLN A 160 -2.63 -11.56 13.00
N PRO A 161 -3.63 -10.99 12.29
CA PRO A 161 -3.53 -10.88 10.84
C PRO A 161 -2.42 -9.94 10.35
N VAL A 162 -1.95 -9.02 11.20
CA VAL A 162 -0.77 -8.18 10.91
C VAL A 162 0.49 -8.99 11.13
N THR A 163 0.57 -9.73 12.23
CA THR A 163 1.64 -10.68 12.53
C THR A 163 1.81 -11.70 11.41
N ASP A 164 0.73 -12.28 10.89
CA ASP A 164 0.78 -13.26 9.79
C ASP A 164 1.38 -12.65 8.50
N ASN A 165 1.04 -11.39 8.18
CA ASN A 165 1.64 -10.69 7.04
C ASN A 165 3.13 -10.39 7.28
N LEU A 166 3.52 -9.99 8.50
CA LEU A 166 4.92 -9.78 8.85
C LEU A 166 5.71 -11.09 8.75
N GLN A 167 5.15 -12.21 9.20
CA GLN A 167 5.77 -13.53 9.11
C GLN A 167 6.06 -13.89 7.65
N PHE A 168 5.09 -13.70 6.76
CA PHE A 168 5.28 -13.91 5.33
C PHE A 168 6.37 -12.99 4.74
N LEU A 169 6.46 -11.73 5.19
CA LEU A 169 7.44 -10.77 4.69
C LEU A 169 8.87 -11.04 5.18
N VAL A 170 9.07 -11.52 6.41
CA VAL A 170 10.41 -11.81 6.95
C VAL A 170 10.93 -13.20 6.59
N ASP A 171 10.01 -14.12 6.31
CA ASP A 171 10.31 -15.48 5.86
C ASP A 171 9.11 -16.07 5.09
N PRO A 172 9.12 -15.98 3.75
CA PRO A 172 8.05 -16.54 2.92
C PRO A 172 7.88 -18.07 3.07
N LYS A 173 8.89 -18.80 3.56
CA LYS A 173 8.82 -20.24 3.84
C LYS A 173 8.24 -20.55 5.22
N LEU A 174 8.12 -19.53 6.08
CA LEU A 174 7.59 -19.60 7.45
C LEU A 174 8.36 -20.57 8.37
N GLU A 175 9.62 -20.88 8.06
CA GLU A 175 10.44 -21.83 8.82
C GLU A 175 10.99 -21.20 10.11
N HIS A 176 11.35 -19.92 10.05
CA HIS A 176 11.93 -19.13 11.15
C HIS A 176 11.29 -17.74 11.27
N SER A 177 10.01 -17.62 10.93
CA SER A 177 9.30 -16.33 10.89
C SER A 177 8.99 -15.77 12.29
N GLY A 178 8.74 -16.64 13.28
CA GLY A 178 8.35 -16.25 14.64
C GLY A 178 9.37 -15.33 15.33
N ASP A 179 10.61 -15.79 15.47
CA ASP A 179 11.68 -15.04 16.14
C ASP A 179 11.98 -13.71 15.45
N LYS A 180 11.93 -13.70 14.11
CA LYS A 180 12.15 -12.49 13.30
C LYS A 180 11.05 -11.46 13.50
N VAL A 181 9.79 -11.88 13.57
CA VAL A 181 8.67 -10.96 13.83
C VAL A 181 8.73 -10.44 15.27
N GLN A 182 9.06 -11.29 16.24
CA GLN A 182 9.23 -10.85 17.62
C GLN A 182 10.33 -9.78 17.73
N TYR A 183 11.46 -9.96 17.03
CA TYR A 183 12.51 -8.96 16.95
C TYR A 183 12.02 -7.59 16.43
N LEU A 184 11.12 -7.56 15.42
CA LEU A 184 10.56 -6.31 14.90
C LEU A 184 9.74 -5.55 15.95
N TYR A 185 9.01 -6.27 16.82
CA TYR A 185 8.27 -5.67 17.93
C TYR A 185 9.20 -5.25 19.07
N ASP A 186 10.13 -6.11 19.49
CA ASP A 186 11.05 -5.86 20.60
C ASP A 186 11.98 -4.67 20.35
N THR A 187 12.38 -4.47 19.10
CA THR A 187 13.21 -3.32 18.69
C THR A 187 12.42 -2.04 18.44
N GLY A 188 11.08 -2.11 18.47
CA GLY A 188 10.20 -0.97 18.18
C GLY A 188 10.16 -0.58 16.70
N VAL A 189 10.63 -1.44 15.79
CA VAL A 189 10.47 -1.25 14.33
C VAL A 189 8.99 -1.27 13.97
N VAL A 190 8.22 -2.16 14.58
CA VAL A 190 6.76 -2.22 14.47
C VAL A 190 6.13 -2.02 15.84
N GLU A 191 5.16 -1.11 15.92
CA GLU A 191 4.33 -0.92 17.11
C GLU A 191 2.86 -1.15 16.75
N ALA A 192 2.16 -1.90 17.59
CA ALA A 192 0.74 -2.18 17.45
C ALA A 192 -0.03 -1.53 18.59
N GLU A 193 -1.01 -0.68 18.26
CA GLU A 193 -1.80 0.06 19.24
C GLU A 193 -3.32 -0.10 18.95
N ALA A 194 -4.11 -0.30 20.01
CA ALA A 194 -5.57 -0.27 19.90
C ALA A 194 -6.07 1.18 19.96
N VAL A 195 -6.92 1.59 19.01
CA VAL A 195 -7.36 2.99 18.84
C VAL A 195 -8.00 3.59 20.11
N THR A 196 -8.67 2.78 20.94
CA THR A 196 -9.25 3.23 22.22
C THR A 196 -8.22 3.65 23.27
N TYR A 197 -6.96 3.25 23.14
CA TYR A 197 -5.90 3.56 24.10
C TYR A 197 -5.06 4.80 23.72
N ILE A 198 -5.21 5.31 22.50
CA ILE A 198 -4.55 6.56 22.06
C ILE A 198 -5.08 7.78 22.82
N ARG A 199 -6.31 7.72 23.38
CA ARG A 199 -6.89 8.81 24.20
C ARG A 199 -6.27 8.95 25.61
N GLY A 200 -5.33 8.10 26.00
CA GLY A 200 -4.76 8.10 27.36
C GLY A 200 -3.31 8.58 27.49
N ARG A 201 -2.60 8.80 26.38
CA ARG A 201 -1.23 9.34 26.42
C ARG A 201 -1.27 10.80 25.97
N SER A 202 -1.21 11.71 26.94
CA SER A 202 -0.80 13.07 26.63
C SER A 202 0.64 13.01 26.10
N LEU A 203 0.89 13.71 24.98
CA LEU A 203 2.23 13.92 24.43
C LEU A 203 3.11 14.71 25.39
#